data_AF-A0AAE0I1W8-F1
#
_entry.id   AF-A0AAE0I1W8-F1
#
_cell.length_a   1.000
_cell.length_b   1.000
_cell.length_c   1.000
_cell.angle_alpha   90.00
_cell.angle_beta   90.00
_cell.angle_gamma   90.00
#
_symmetry.space_group_name_H-M   'P 1'
#
loop_
_entity.id
_entity.type
_entity.pdbx_description
1 polymer ?
#
loop_
_entity_poly.entity_id
_entity_poly.type
_entity_poly.pdbx_seq_one_letter_code
_entity_poly.pdbx_strand_id
1 'polypeptide(L)'
;AIASSPELSSYYGLYTVWDATSASTLTSVLPARGAASSHQYDILSLDLTKRDNIRQVTERINAQMSARQIPPIRALILNAGLQDFGKQSWTDDGVDVSFAANYLSHSLLTLLLLESMDKEAVPMASEINATSGAYVEEKYKTLVDGEANFEAIDKGTWSSAEEDHGFR
;
A
#
# COMPACT_ATOMS: atom_id res chain seq x y z
N ALA A 1 15.65 -2.82 5.81
CA ALA A 1 15.03 -1.97 4.76
C ALA A 1 15.32 -2.57 3.39
N ILE A 2 14.41 -2.42 2.41
CA ILE A 2 14.55 -2.97 1.04
C ILE A 2 15.92 -2.65 0.44
N ALA A 3 16.37 -1.40 0.55
CA ALA A 3 17.66 -0.95 0.01
C ALA A 3 18.90 -1.56 0.70
N SER A 4 18.76 -2.15 1.89
CA SER A 4 19.87 -2.73 2.66
C SER A 4 19.95 -4.25 2.56
N SER A 5 18.93 -4.91 2.01
CA SER A 5 18.95 -6.36 1.76
C SER A 5 19.56 -6.62 0.38
N PRO A 6 20.63 -7.43 0.25
CA PRO A 6 21.24 -7.74 -1.05
C PRO A 6 20.28 -8.36 -2.06
N GLU A 7 19.32 -9.15 -1.58
CA GLU A 7 18.31 -9.79 -2.43
C GLU A 7 17.30 -8.76 -2.96
N LEU A 8 16.85 -7.86 -2.08
CA LEU A 8 15.80 -6.89 -2.41
C LEU A 8 16.34 -5.64 -3.13
N SER A 9 17.61 -5.29 -2.92
CA SER A 9 18.26 -4.12 -3.55
C SER A 9 18.44 -4.30 -5.06
N SER A 10 18.40 -5.54 -5.55
CA SER A 10 18.42 -5.87 -6.98
C SER A 10 17.15 -5.43 -7.73
N TYR A 11 16.02 -5.27 -7.02
CA TYR A 11 14.79 -4.78 -7.59
C TYR A 11 14.80 -3.26 -7.76
N TYR A 12 14.02 -2.79 -8.73
CA TYR A 12 13.71 -1.38 -8.89
C TYR A 12 12.65 -0.96 -7.86
N GLY A 13 12.94 0.04 -7.03
CA GLY A 13 12.03 0.56 -6.02
C GLY A 13 11.16 1.71 -6.54
N LEU A 14 9.85 1.63 -6.30
CA LEU A 14 8.95 2.76 -6.47
C LEU A 14 8.42 3.18 -5.11
N TYR A 15 8.91 4.30 -4.58
CA TYR A 15 8.54 4.79 -3.26
C TYR A 15 7.54 5.94 -3.39
N THR A 16 6.32 5.73 -2.88
CA THR A 16 5.30 6.78 -2.87
C THR A 16 5.19 7.41 -1.50
N VAL A 17 5.15 8.75 -1.47
CA VAL A 17 5.01 9.58 -0.26
C VAL A 17 4.01 10.68 -0.54
N TRP A 18 3.47 11.33 0.50
CA TRP A 18 2.50 12.42 0.32
C TRP A 18 3.06 13.53 -0.59
N ASP A 19 4.28 13.96 -0.30
CA ASP A 19 5.02 14.95 -1.09
C ASP A 19 6.49 14.52 -1.20
N ALA A 20 6.91 14.25 -2.44
CA ALA A 20 8.27 13.82 -2.74
C ALA A 20 9.31 14.92 -2.46
N THR A 21 8.92 16.18 -2.52
CA THR A 21 9.82 17.33 -2.27
C THR A 21 10.14 17.49 -0.79
N SER A 22 9.28 16.99 0.10
CA SER A 22 9.46 17.05 1.56
C SER A 22 10.01 15.75 2.18
N ALA A 23 10.30 14.72 1.38
CA ALA A 23 10.68 13.38 1.85
C ALA A 23 12.18 13.26 2.23
N SER A 24 12.67 14.15 3.09
CA SER A 24 14.08 14.21 3.49
C SER A 24 14.55 12.96 4.24
N THR A 25 13.73 12.40 5.13
CA THR A 25 14.04 11.16 5.86
C THR A 25 14.15 9.95 4.93
N LEU A 26 13.28 9.83 3.93
CA LEU A 26 13.38 8.76 2.93
C LEU A 26 14.67 8.92 2.11
N THR A 27 14.96 10.15 1.70
CA THR A 27 16.15 10.47 0.90
C THR A 27 17.44 10.21 1.67
N SER A 28 17.46 10.35 2.99
CA SER A 28 18.66 10.10 3.81
C SER A 28 18.97 8.61 4.01
N VAL A 29 17.97 7.73 3.91
CA VAL A 29 18.14 6.28 4.08
C VAL A 29 18.33 5.53 2.75
N LEU A 30 17.92 6.14 1.64
CA LEU A 30 18.15 5.59 0.31
C LEU A 30 19.55 5.94 -0.19
N PRO A 31 20.23 5.03 -0.91
CA PRO A 31 21.54 5.31 -1.45
C PRO A 31 21.47 6.44 -2.49
N ALA A 32 22.59 7.14 -2.67
CA ALA A 32 22.71 8.17 -3.70
C ALA A 32 22.42 7.56 -5.09
N ARG A 33 21.60 8.25 -5.88
CA ARG A 33 21.30 7.86 -7.26
C ARG A 33 22.59 7.79 -8.08
N GLY A 34 22.78 6.68 -8.81
CA GLY A 34 23.90 6.53 -9.75
C GLY A 34 25.23 6.06 -9.15
N ALA A 35 25.27 5.68 -7.87
CA ALA A 35 26.42 4.95 -7.33
C ALA A 35 26.48 3.54 -7.94
N ALA A 36 27.68 3.05 -8.28
CA ALA A 36 27.91 1.87 -9.14
C ALA A 36 27.37 0.52 -8.62
N SER A 37 26.74 0.48 -7.43
CA SER A 37 26.12 -0.70 -6.83
C SER A 37 24.82 -0.37 -6.06
N SER A 38 24.18 0.78 -6.35
CA SER A 38 23.02 1.22 -5.58
C SER A 38 21.70 0.68 -6.13
N HIS A 39 20.82 0.33 -5.20
CA HIS A 39 19.40 0.10 -5.44
C HIS A 39 18.83 1.23 -6.32
N GLN A 40 18.24 0.88 -7.45
CA GLN A 40 17.60 1.85 -8.36
C GLN A 40 16.20 2.16 -7.87
N TYR A 41 15.80 3.43 -7.87
CA TYR A 41 14.48 3.82 -7.41
C TYR A 41 13.98 5.15 -7.95
N ASP A 42 12.66 5.30 -7.92
CA ASP A 42 11.96 6.57 -8.05
C ASP A 42 11.14 6.90 -6.79
N ILE A 43 11.03 8.20 -6.49
CA ILE A 43 10.17 8.72 -5.42
C ILE A 43 9.06 9.52 -6.08
N LEU A 44 7.81 9.19 -5.79
CA LEU A 44 6.64 9.85 -6.36
C LEU A 44 5.76 10.45 -5.26
N SER A 45 5.15 11.60 -5.58
CA SER A 45 4.09 12.17 -4.73
C SER A 45 2.78 11.45 -5.02
N LEU A 46 2.11 10.97 -3.99
CA LEU A 46 0.82 10.28 -4.06
C LEU A 46 -0.03 10.69 -2.86
N ASP A 47 -1.12 11.40 -3.14
CA ASP A 47 -2.11 11.80 -2.15
C ASP A 47 -3.28 10.81 -2.17
N LEU A 48 -3.28 9.88 -1.20
CA LEU A 48 -4.33 8.87 -1.05
C LEU A 48 -5.69 9.46 -0.68
N THR A 49 -5.79 10.74 -0.39
CA THR A 49 -7.07 11.41 -0.14
C THR A 49 -7.72 11.94 -1.42
N LYS A 50 -7.00 11.94 -2.55
CA LYS A 50 -7.43 12.52 -3.83
C LYS A 50 -7.44 11.50 -4.97
N ARG A 51 -8.63 11.08 -5.39
CA ARG A 51 -8.82 10.04 -6.42
C ARG A 51 -8.21 10.41 -7.77
N ASP A 52 -8.30 11.67 -8.18
CA ASP A 52 -7.71 12.14 -9.43
C ASP A 52 -6.17 12.12 -9.40
N ASN A 53 -5.57 12.40 -8.24
CA ASN A 53 -4.12 12.27 -8.07
C ASN A 53 -3.70 10.80 -8.21
N ILE A 54 -4.43 9.88 -7.57
CA ILE A 54 -4.17 8.43 -7.67
C ILE A 54 -4.19 7.99 -9.13
N ARG A 55 -5.21 8.38 -9.90
CA ARG A 55 -5.34 8.01 -11.32
C ARG A 55 -4.19 8.56 -12.16
N GLN A 56 -3.83 9.83 -12.00
CA GLN A 56 -2.73 10.43 -12.75
C GLN A 56 -1.39 9.76 -12.44
N VAL A 57 -1.14 9.41 -11.17
CA VAL A 57 0.09 8.74 -10.76
C VAL A 57 0.15 7.32 -11.31
N THR A 58 -0.94 6.53 -11.23
CA THR A 58 -0.95 5.17 -11.78
C THR A 58 -0.85 5.14 -13.30
N GLU A 59 -1.52 6.06 -14.01
CA GLU A 59 -1.37 6.22 -15.47
C GLU A 59 0.10 6.47 -15.86
N ARG A 60 0.80 7.34 -15.11
CA ARG A 60 2.23 7.58 -15.32
C ARG A 60 3.06 6.31 -15.10
N ILE A 61 2.80 5.57 -14.02
CA ILE A 61 3.53 4.32 -13.71
C ILE A 61 3.31 3.29 -14.81
N ASN A 62 2.06 3.05 -15.20
CA ASN A 62 1.69 2.10 -16.24
C ASN A 62 2.30 2.48 -17.60
N ALA A 63 2.36 3.78 -17.92
CA ALA A 63 3.02 4.26 -19.12
C ALA A 63 4.54 3.99 -19.11
N GLN A 64 5.22 4.19 -17.98
CA GLN A 64 6.66 3.91 -17.85
C GLN A 64 6.95 2.40 -18.00
N MET A 65 6.13 1.54 -17.41
CA MET A 65 6.26 0.08 -17.51
C MET A 65 5.96 -0.42 -18.92
N SER A 66 4.90 0.09 -19.56
CA SER A 66 4.56 -0.20 -20.96
C SER A 66 5.67 0.22 -21.92
N ALA A 67 6.31 1.35 -21.66
CA ALA A 67 7.48 1.83 -22.40
C ALA A 67 8.79 1.12 -22.02
N ARG A 68 8.76 0.12 -21.11
CA ARG A 68 9.92 -0.63 -20.60
C ARG A 68 11.01 0.25 -19.98
N GLN A 69 10.64 1.40 -19.42
CA GLN A 69 11.56 2.27 -18.69
C GLN A 69 11.87 1.74 -17.29
N ILE A 70 10.90 1.05 -16.68
CA ILE A 70 11.01 0.37 -15.40
C ILE A 70 10.41 -1.04 -15.53
N PRO A 71 10.85 -2.03 -14.72
CA PRO A 71 10.36 -3.41 -14.81
C PRO A 71 8.89 -3.54 -14.32
N PRO A 72 8.19 -4.63 -14.70
CA PRO A 72 6.86 -4.95 -14.17
C PRO A 72 6.82 -5.05 -12.64
N ILE A 73 5.67 -4.76 -12.05
CA ILE A 73 5.48 -4.77 -10.59
C ILE A 73 5.50 -6.21 -10.11
N ARG A 74 6.55 -6.57 -9.35
CA ARG A 74 6.64 -7.89 -8.71
C ARG A 74 5.98 -7.93 -7.33
N ALA A 75 5.89 -6.80 -6.65
CA ALA A 75 5.26 -6.69 -5.34
C ALA A 75 4.66 -5.28 -5.16
N LEU A 76 3.49 -5.22 -4.55
CA LEU A 76 2.83 -3.97 -4.19
C LEU A 76 2.58 -3.97 -2.68
N ILE A 77 3.15 -2.98 -2.00
CA ILE A 77 3.09 -2.83 -0.55
C ILE A 77 2.16 -1.65 -0.22
N LEU A 78 1.00 -1.96 0.33
CA LEU A 78 -0.03 -1.02 0.73
C LEU A 78 0.13 -0.69 2.23
N ASN A 79 1.14 0.12 2.53
CA ASN A 79 1.53 0.44 3.92
C ASN A 79 0.96 1.77 4.42
N ALA A 80 0.62 2.69 3.52
CA ALA A 80 0.22 4.03 3.94
C ALA A 80 -1.12 4.00 4.70
N GLY A 81 -1.15 4.64 5.87
CA GLY A 81 -2.33 4.71 6.72
C GLY A 81 -2.45 6.07 7.38
N LEU A 82 -3.65 6.62 7.37
CA LEU A 82 -4.05 7.83 8.08
C LEU A 82 -4.98 7.47 9.23
N GLN A 83 -4.61 7.89 10.43
CA GLN A 83 -5.41 7.72 11.64
C GLN A 83 -5.84 9.09 12.16
N ASP A 84 -7.14 9.28 12.29
CA ASP A 84 -7.73 10.48 12.90
C ASP A 84 -7.99 10.23 14.40
N PHE A 85 -7.51 11.12 15.27
CA PHE A 85 -7.64 11.00 16.73
C PHE A 85 -8.85 11.79 17.26
N GLY A 86 -10.03 11.45 16.74
CA GLY A 86 -11.31 11.90 17.30
C GLY A 86 -11.94 13.12 16.62
N LYS A 87 -11.41 13.60 15.49
CA LYS A 87 -12.07 14.66 14.71
C LYS A 87 -12.31 14.19 13.27
N GLN A 88 -13.44 13.54 13.04
CA GLN A 88 -13.81 13.08 11.70
C GLN A 88 -13.63 14.17 10.64
N SER A 89 -12.77 13.87 9.67
CA SER A 89 -12.45 14.73 8.54
C SER A 89 -13.03 14.14 7.26
N TRP A 90 -13.32 15.02 6.30
CA TRP A 90 -13.99 14.66 5.05
C TRP A 90 -13.15 15.12 3.86
N THR A 91 -13.06 14.27 2.85
CA THR A 91 -12.53 14.60 1.52
C THR A 91 -13.46 15.56 0.80
N ASP A 92 -12.96 16.22 -0.25
CA ASP A 92 -13.77 17.13 -1.09
C ASP A 92 -15.00 16.43 -1.71
N ASP A 93 -14.90 15.11 -1.91
CA ASP A 93 -15.97 14.24 -2.43
C ASP A 93 -16.97 13.78 -1.35
N GLY A 94 -16.83 14.24 -0.10
CA GLY A 94 -17.75 13.94 0.99
C GLY A 94 -17.58 12.56 1.63
N VAL A 95 -16.41 11.94 1.48
CA VAL A 95 -16.06 10.65 2.12
C VAL A 95 -15.11 10.88 3.28
N ASP A 96 -15.24 10.12 4.36
CA ASP A 96 -14.31 10.09 5.49
C ASP A 96 -12.86 9.92 5.03
N VAL A 97 -11.94 10.76 5.52
CA VAL A 97 -10.55 10.79 5.03
C VAL A 97 -9.79 9.52 5.38
N SER A 98 -9.98 8.96 6.58
CA SER A 98 -9.33 7.70 6.98
C SER A 98 -9.84 6.52 6.15
N PHE A 99 -11.14 6.44 5.90
CA PHE A 99 -11.72 5.43 5.01
C PHE A 99 -11.24 5.59 3.55
N ALA A 100 -11.23 6.83 3.06
CA ALA A 100 -10.73 7.14 1.72
C ALA A 100 -9.27 6.71 1.56
N ALA A 101 -8.38 7.17 2.46
CA ALA A 101 -6.95 6.92 2.36
C ALA A 101 -6.59 5.44 2.58
N ASN A 102 -7.15 4.79 3.61
CA ASN A 102 -6.69 3.47 4.05
C ASN A 102 -7.31 2.31 3.27
N TYR A 103 -8.52 2.50 2.75
CA TYR A 103 -9.29 1.43 2.12
C TYR A 103 -9.59 1.68 0.65
N LEU A 104 -10.31 2.77 0.33
CA LEU A 104 -10.75 3.03 -1.04
C LEU A 104 -9.56 3.26 -1.98
N SER A 105 -8.58 4.04 -1.54
CA SER A 105 -7.41 4.39 -2.33
C SER A 105 -6.48 3.20 -2.53
N HIS A 106 -6.28 2.37 -1.51
CA HIS A 106 -5.56 1.10 -1.63
C HIS A 106 -6.23 0.11 -2.60
N SER A 107 -7.56 0.00 -2.55
CA SER A 107 -8.33 -0.81 -3.49
C SER A 107 -8.20 -0.28 -4.92
N LEU A 108 -8.33 1.04 -5.10
CA LEU A 108 -8.21 1.69 -6.41
C LEU A 108 -6.81 1.53 -7.00
N LEU A 109 -5.76 1.75 -6.20
CA LEU A 109 -4.36 1.55 -6.62
C LEU A 109 -4.13 0.13 -7.12
N THR A 110 -4.58 -0.86 -6.36
CA THR A 110 -4.45 -2.28 -6.70
C THR A 110 -5.08 -2.56 -8.06
N LEU A 111 -6.33 -2.13 -8.26
CA LEU A 111 -7.04 -2.35 -9.51
C LEU A 111 -6.39 -1.66 -10.71
N LEU A 112 -5.90 -0.43 -10.54
CA LEU A 112 -5.29 0.33 -11.63
C LEU A 112 -3.89 -0.17 -11.99
N LEU A 113 -3.13 -0.70 -11.04
CA LEU A 113 -1.77 -1.19 -11.28
C LEU A 113 -1.71 -2.66 -11.71
N LEU A 114 -2.84 -3.40 -11.62
CA LEU A 114 -2.92 -4.81 -11.95
C LEU A 114 -2.44 -5.13 -13.38
N GLU A 115 -2.70 -4.23 -14.34
CA GLU A 115 -2.25 -4.40 -15.74
C GLU A 115 -0.73 -4.41 -15.90
N SER A 116 -0.01 -3.78 -14.95
CA SER A 116 1.44 -3.66 -14.95
C SER A 116 2.14 -4.61 -13.97
N MET A 117 1.37 -5.49 -13.30
CA MET A 117 1.93 -6.52 -12.45
C MET A 117 2.54 -7.66 -13.25
N ASP A 118 3.64 -8.21 -12.73
CA ASP A 118 4.22 -9.46 -13.21
C ASP A 118 3.22 -10.60 -12.94
N LYS A 119 2.78 -11.26 -14.02
CA LYS A 119 1.73 -12.30 -13.97
C LYS A 119 2.11 -13.53 -13.15
N GLU A 120 3.42 -13.75 -12.99
CA GLU A 120 3.97 -14.85 -12.21
C GLU A 120 4.30 -14.44 -10.77
N ALA A 121 4.10 -13.17 -10.42
CA ALA A 121 4.40 -12.63 -9.10
C ALA A 121 3.13 -12.46 -8.28
N VAL A 122 3.13 -13.01 -7.06
CA VAL A 122 2.02 -12.83 -6.10
C VAL A 122 2.59 -12.52 -4.72
N PRO A 123 2.90 -11.23 -4.47
CA PRO A 123 2.65 -10.70 -3.13
C PRO A 123 2.05 -9.28 -3.22
N MET A 124 0.74 -9.20 -2.96
CA MET A 124 0.08 -8.01 -2.44
C MET A 124 0.21 -8.07 -0.92
N ALA A 125 0.83 -7.09 -0.29
CA ALA A 125 0.90 -7.00 1.17
C ALA A 125 0.27 -5.70 1.65
N SER A 126 -0.68 -5.79 2.58
CA SER A 126 -1.20 -4.63 3.31
C SER A 126 -0.66 -4.71 4.72
N GLU A 127 0.03 -3.67 5.18
CA GLU A 127 0.48 -3.59 6.57
C GLU A 127 -0.54 -2.79 7.39
N ILE A 128 -0.96 -3.37 8.52
CA ILE A 128 -1.84 -2.72 9.49
C ILE A 128 -0.95 -2.08 10.56
N ASN A 129 -1.20 -0.82 10.89
CA ASN A 129 -0.33 0.03 11.71
C ASN A 129 0.22 -0.65 12.98
N ALA A 130 1.48 -1.09 12.92
CA ALA A 130 2.16 -1.80 14.01
C ALA A 130 2.64 -0.87 15.15
N THR A 131 2.55 0.46 15.00
CA THR A 131 3.13 1.40 15.98
C THR A 131 2.27 1.62 17.22
N SER A 132 0.98 1.28 17.17
CA SER A 132 0.04 1.51 18.27
C SER A 132 0.12 0.45 19.39
N GLY A 133 0.79 -0.68 19.16
CA GLY A 133 0.68 -1.85 20.03
C GLY A 133 -0.71 -2.49 20.04
N ALA A 134 -1.64 -2.02 19.21
CA ALA A 134 -2.91 -2.69 18.96
C ALA A 134 -2.66 -3.96 18.13
N TYR A 135 -3.52 -4.96 18.30
CA TYR A 135 -3.50 -6.20 17.51
C TYR A 135 -2.24 -7.08 17.66
N VAL A 136 -1.49 -6.92 18.76
CA VAL A 136 -0.28 -7.72 19.05
C VAL A 136 -0.60 -9.20 19.35
N GLU A 137 -1.80 -9.48 19.86
CA GLU A 137 -2.24 -10.85 20.15
C GLU A 137 -2.38 -11.67 18.86
N GLU A 138 -2.01 -12.95 18.92
CA GLU A 138 -1.94 -13.84 17.75
C GLU A 138 -3.26 -13.95 16.99
N LYS A 139 -4.39 -13.85 17.72
CA LYS A 139 -5.74 -13.87 17.16
C LYS A 139 -6.03 -12.74 16.17
N TYR A 140 -5.24 -11.66 16.18
CA TYR A 140 -5.41 -10.53 15.27
C TYR A 140 -4.40 -10.53 14.11
N LYS A 141 -3.43 -11.46 14.10
CA LYS A 141 -2.39 -11.52 13.06
C LYS A 141 -2.81 -12.30 11.82
N THR A 142 -3.85 -13.12 11.95
CA THR A 142 -4.38 -13.93 10.85
C THR A 142 -5.83 -13.53 10.61
N LEU A 143 -6.07 -12.84 9.50
CA LEU A 143 -7.43 -12.39 9.12
C LEU A 143 -8.31 -13.56 8.64
N VAL A 144 -7.70 -14.61 8.09
CA VAL A 144 -8.38 -15.79 7.55
C VAL A 144 -7.59 -17.03 7.97
N ASP A 145 -8.13 -17.79 8.92
CA ASP A 145 -7.54 -19.04 9.39
C ASP A 145 -8.37 -20.26 8.94
N GLY A 146 -7.74 -21.14 8.16
CA GLY A 146 -8.35 -22.40 7.76
C GLY A 146 -9.45 -22.31 6.70
N GLU A 147 -9.87 -23.48 6.22
CA GLU A 147 -10.76 -23.66 5.07
C GLU A 147 -12.18 -23.12 5.32
N ALA A 148 -12.67 -23.23 6.56
CA ALA A 148 -13.98 -22.71 6.96
C ALA A 148 -14.08 -21.19 6.88
N ASN A 149 -12.99 -20.48 7.16
CA ASN A 149 -12.96 -19.02 7.12
C ASN A 149 -12.89 -18.50 5.67
N PHE A 150 -12.20 -19.24 4.79
CA PHE A 150 -12.27 -19.04 3.34
C PHE A 150 -13.67 -19.29 2.77
N GLU A 151 -14.33 -20.37 3.18
CA GLU A 151 -15.70 -20.68 2.74
C GLU A 151 -16.72 -19.64 3.22
N ALA A 152 -16.52 -19.08 4.43
CA ALA A 152 -17.35 -17.99 4.95
C ALA A 152 -17.18 -16.70 4.13
N ILE A 153 -15.96 -16.40 3.66
CA ILE A 153 -15.71 -15.27 2.75
C ILE A 153 -16.40 -15.51 1.40
N ASP A 154 -16.23 -16.70 0.82
CA ASP A 154 -16.84 -17.08 -0.46
C ASP A 154 -18.38 -16.97 -0.42
N LYS A 155 -18.99 -17.33 0.71
CA LYS A 155 -20.44 -17.26 0.92
C LYS A 155 -20.93 -15.91 1.45
N GLY A 156 -20.05 -14.95 1.69
CA GLY A 156 -20.39 -13.62 2.21
C GLY A 156 -20.93 -13.63 3.65
N THR A 157 -20.57 -14.63 4.44
CA THR A 157 -20.95 -14.78 5.86
C THR A 157 -19.81 -14.42 6.83
N TRP A 158 -18.70 -13.89 6.30
CA TRP A 158 -17.54 -13.45 7.08
C TRP A 158 -17.80 -12.13 7.80
N SER A 159 -17.25 -11.95 9.02
CA SER A 159 -17.46 -10.79 9.89
C SER A 159 -18.92 -10.64 10.35
N SER A 160 -19.41 -11.64 11.09
CA SER A 160 -20.74 -11.60 11.69
C SER A 160 -20.82 -10.59 12.83
N ALA A 161 -22.02 -10.11 13.16
CA ALA A 161 -22.23 -9.18 14.29
C ALA A 161 -21.82 -9.75 15.67
N GLU A 162 -21.67 -11.08 15.78
CA GLU A 162 -21.20 -11.74 17.00
C GLU A 162 -19.68 -11.61 17.18
N GLU A 163 -18.95 -11.36 16.10
CA GLU A 163 -17.49 -11.19 16.05
C GLU A 163 -17.10 -9.71 16.22
N ASP A 164 -18.05 -8.78 16.11
CA ASP A 164 -17.82 -7.34 16.29
C ASP A 164 -17.81 -6.95 17.77
N HIS A 165 -16.62 -6.71 18.31
CA HIS A 165 -16.42 -6.27 19.69
C HIS A 165 -16.90 -4.83 19.97
N GLY A 166 -17.28 -4.06 18.95
CA GLY A 166 -17.83 -2.70 19.10
C GLY A 166 -19.27 -2.64 19.61
N PHE A 167 -19.99 -3.77 19.67
CA PHE A 167 -21.38 -3.86 20.10
C PHE A 167 -21.59 -4.43 21.51
N ARG A 168 -20.54 -4.47 22.35
CA ARG A 168 -20.65 -4.85 23.77
C ARG A 168 -20.42 -3.69 24.72
#